data_AF-A0A7T6ZE55-F1
#
_entry.id   AF-A0A7T6ZE55-F1
#
_cell.length_a   1.000
_cell.length_b   1.000
_cell.length_c   1.000
_cell.angle_alpha   90.00
_cell.angle_beta   90.00
_cell.angle_gamma   90.00
#
_symmetry.space_group_name_H-M   'P 1'
#
loop_
_entity.id
_entity.type
_entity.pdbx_description
1 polymer ?
#
loop_
_entity_poly.entity_id
_entity_poly.type
_entity_poly.pdbx_seq_one_letter_code
_entity_poly.pdbx_strand_id
1 'polypeptide(L)'
;MCGFNKSGEEICHIRFTMGNPNALIVYRLFDAYDFYAGVSGNGQSKEVSLPEAEKALTALNQLHRDNEPYDLNDEYLTWLRSELDNFVISCFDAAQKEGSVRVSFA
;
A
#
# COMPACT_ATOMS: atom_id res chain seq x y z
N MET A 1 -1.23 -6.82 -5.87
CA MET A 1 -1.79 -5.45 -5.90
C MET A 1 -0.83 -4.51 -6.60
N CYS A 2 -1.36 -3.60 -7.42
CA CYS A 2 -0.55 -2.67 -8.23
C CYS A 2 -1.11 -1.26 -8.19
N GLY A 3 -0.24 -0.25 -8.25
CA GLY A 3 -0.59 1.15 -8.47
C GLY A 3 -0.34 1.56 -9.91
N PHE A 4 -1.26 2.35 -10.47
CA PHE A 4 -1.18 2.87 -11.83
C PHE A 4 -1.34 4.39 -11.86
N ASN A 5 -0.57 5.07 -12.70
CA ASN A 5 -0.73 6.49 -12.96
C ASN A 5 -1.93 6.77 -13.89
N LYS A 6 -2.20 8.05 -14.22
CA LYS A 6 -3.31 8.45 -15.11
C LYS A 6 -3.12 7.99 -16.56
N SER A 7 -1.89 7.75 -16.97
CA SER A 7 -1.57 7.16 -18.29
C SER A 7 -1.85 5.65 -18.34
N GLY A 8 -2.17 5.03 -17.20
CA GLY A 8 -2.42 3.59 -17.09
C GLY A 8 -1.14 2.76 -16.95
N GLU A 9 0.02 3.39 -16.74
CA GLU A 9 1.30 2.73 -16.53
C GLU A 9 1.39 2.23 -15.08
N GLU A 10 1.87 0.99 -14.89
CA GLU A 10 2.16 0.48 -13.55
C GLU A 10 3.37 1.22 -12.97
N ILE A 11 3.19 1.82 -11.80
CA ILE A 11 4.24 2.59 -11.10
C ILE A 11 4.79 1.86 -9.87
N CYS A 12 4.01 0.94 -9.31
CA CYS A 12 4.41 0.13 -8.16
C CYS A 12 3.58 -1.14 -8.08
N HIS A 13 4.12 -2.16 -7.42
CA HIS A 13 3.39 -3.36 -7.05
C HIS A 13 3.84 -3.86 -5.68
N ILE A 14 2.96 -4.58 -5.01
CA ILE A 14 3.25 -5.30 -3.77
C ILE A 14 2.72 -6.73 -3.88
N ARG A 15 3.57 -7.67 -3.48
CA ARG A 15 3.29 -9.11 -3.54
C ARG A 15 3.00 -9.64 -2.15
N PHE A 16 2.05 -10.56 -2.09
CA PHE A 16 1.69 -11.21 -0.85
C PHE A 16 1.84 -12.72 -0.98
N THR A 17 2.50 -13.33 -0.02
CA THR A 17 2.42 -14.77 0.21
C THR A 17 1.21 -15.06 1.09
N MET A 18 0.79 -16.33 1.14
CA MET A 18 -0.24 -16.77 2.08
C MET A 18 0.22 -16.44 3.51
N GLY A 19 -0.60 -15.68 4.25
CA GLY A 19 -0.29 -15.26 5.62
C GLY A 19 0.56 -13.98 5.73
N ASN A 20 0.84 -13.28 4.63
CA ASN A 20 1.56 -12.00 4.68
C ASN A 20 0.70 -10.93 5.40
N PRO A 21 1.17 -10.37 6.54
CA PRO A 21 0.40 -9.41 7.33
C PRO A 21 0.18 -8.08 6.61
N ASN A 22 1.03 -7.72 5.64
CA ASN A 22 0.92 -6.47 4.91
C ASN A 22 -0.34 -6.39 4.05
N ALA A 23 -0.92 -7.52 3.64
CA ALA A 23 -2.12 -7.52 2.81
C ALA A 23 -3.25 -6.74 3.48
N LEU A 24 -3.57 -7.09 4.75
CA LEU A 24 -4.59 -6.39 5.53
C LEU A 24 -4.22 -4.93 5.82
N ILE A 25 -2.93 -4.63 6.00
CA ILE A 25 -2.46 -3.27 6.22
C ILE A 25 -2.75 -2.40 5.00
N VAL A 26 -2.50 -2.88 3.77
CA VAL A 26 -2.80 -2.11 2.56
C VAL A 26 -4.29 -1.76 2.45
N TYR A 27 -5.20 -2.71 2.71
CA TYR A 27 -6.63 -2.41 2.71
C TYR A 27 -7.02 -1.37 3.75
N ARG A 28 -6.40 -1.42 4.94
CA ARG A 28 -6.62 -0.44 6.01
C ARG A 28 -6.12 0.95 5.62
N LEU A 29 -4.92 1.05 5.06
CA LEU A 29 -4.28 2.32 4.72
C LEU A 29 -5.07 3.07 3.64
N PHE A 30 -5.60 2.36 2.65
CA PHE A 30 -6.38 2.95 1.56
C PHE A 30 -7.88 2.99 1.79
N ASP A 31 -8.37 2.61 2.97
CA ASP A 31 -9.81 2.49 3.29
C ASP A 31 -10.55 1.72 2.18
N ALA A 32 -10.10 0.47 1.98
CA ALA A 32 -10.36 -0.34 0.81
C ALA A 32 -10.91 -1.74 1.16
N TYR A 33 -11.57 -1.90 2.32
CA TYR A 33 -12.08 -3.19 2.76
C TYR A 33 -13.16 -3.78 1.85
N ASP A 34 -13.86 -2.95 1.08
CA ASP A 34 -14.81 -3.42 0.06
C ASP A 34 -14.14 -4.25 -1.05
N PHE A 35 -12.80 -4.13 -1.18
CA PHE A 35 -11.98 -4.88 -2.13
C PHE A 35 -11.30 -6.12 -1.53
N TYR A 36 -11.55 -6.40 -0.25
CA TYR A 36 -10.93 -7.50 0.48
C TYR A 36 -11.54 -8.85 0.09
N ALA A 37 -10.74 -9.73 -0.51
CA ALA A 37 -11.09 -11.12 -0.76
C ALA A 37 -9.86 -12.03 -0.48
N GLY A 38 -9.23 -11.79 0.67
CA GLY A 38 -7.93 -12.38 1.01
C GLY A 38 -6.76 -11.59 0.42
N VAL A 39 -5.60 -12.23 0.27
CA VAL A 39 -4.38 -11.55 -0.24
C VAL A 39 -4.46 -11.16 -1.71
N SER A 40 -5.37 -11.79 -2.46
CA SER A 40 -5.57 -11.57 -3.90
C SER A 40 -6.50 -10.40 -4.22
N GLY A 41 -7.29 -9.92 -3.25
CA GLY A 41 -8.36 -8.97 -3.52
C GLY A 41 -9.43 -9.48 -4.50
N ASN A 42 -10.40 -8.62 -4.79
CA ASN A 42 -11.56 -8.97 -5.61
C ASN A 42 -11.40 -8.63 -7.11
N GLY A 43 -10.21 -8.17 -7.52
CA GLY A 43 -9.90 -7.80 -8.90
C GLY A 43 -10.34 -6.40 -9.31
N GLN A 44 -11.04 -5.65 -8.45
CA GLN A 44 -11.45 -4.28 -8.74
C GLN A 44 -10.37 -3.27 -8.34
N SER A 45 -10.59 -2.00 -8.68
CA SER A 45 -9.66 -0.90 -8.39
C SER A 45 -10.36 0.28 -7.72
N LYS A 46 -9.59 1.07 -6.97
CA LYS A 46 -9.98 2.35 -6.38
C LYS A 46 -9.13 3.46 -6.97
N GLU A 47 -9.75 4.57 -7.38
CA GLU A 47 -9.03 5.84 -7.56
C GLU A 47 -8.75 6.42 -6.18
N VAL A 48 -7.47 6.64 -5.88
CA VAL A 48 -7.00 7.23 -4.63
C VAL A 48 -6.57 8.65 -4.94
N SER A 49 -7.30 9.61 -4.37
CA SER A 49 -6.97 11.03 -4.47
C SER A 49 -5.72 11.40 -3.66
N LEU A 50 -5.11 12.55 -3.95
CA LEU A 50 -3.98 13.06 -3.15
C LEU A 50 -4.28 13.11 -1.63
N PRO A 51 -5.42 13.66 -1.15
CA PRO A 51 -5.72 13.65 0.29
C PRO A 51 -5.84 12.23 0.88
N GLU A 52 -6.35 11.27 0.13
CA GLU A 52 -6.40 9.86 0.58
C GLU A 52 -5.01 9.25 0.64
N ALA A 53 -4.14 9.53 -0.32
CA ALA A 53 -2.75 9.08 -0.33
C ALA A 53 -1.94 9.71 0.83
N GLU A 54 -2.15 11.00 1.12
CA GLU A 54 -1.57 11.69 2.29
C GLU A 54 -2.00 11.04 3.61
N LYS A 55 -3.30 10.71 3.72
CA LYS A 55 -3.85 10.00 4.88
C LYS A 55 -3.21 8.62 5.02
N ALA A 56 -3.05 7.88 3.93
CA ALA A 56 -2.40 6.57 3.92
C ALA A 56 -0.94 6.66 4.37
N LEU A 57 -0.17 7.61 3.85
CA LEU A 57 1.23 7.84 4.25
C LEU A 57 1.33 8.26 5.72
N THR A 58 0.42 9.10 6.19
CA THR A 58 0.35 9.49 7.60
C THR A 58 0.05 8.30 8.51
N ALA A 59 -0.89 7.45 8.13
CA ALA A 59 -1.25 6.24 8.86
C ALA A 59 -0.11 5.20 8.87
N LEU A 60 0.63 5.07 7.77
CA LEU A 60 1.84 4.24 7.70
C LEU A 60 2.92 4.74 8.69
N ASN A 61 3.17 6.04 8.70
CA ASN A 61 4.12 6.67 9.63
C ASN A 61 3.69 6.53 11.10
N GLN A 62 2.40 6.47 11.39
CA GLN A 62 1.89 6.16 12.73
C GLN A 62 2.09 4.68 13.06
N LEU A 63 1.75 3.77 12.14
CA LEU A 63 1.95 2.33 12.32
C LEU A 63 3.41 1.99 12.63
N HIS A 64 4.37 2.68 12.00
CA HIS A 64 5.77 2.52 12.33
C HIS A 64 6.14 2.97 13.73
N ARG A 65 5.66 4.15 14.15
CA ARG A 65 5.94 4.67 15.49
C ARG A 65 5.34 3.80 16.59
N ASP A 66 4.12 3.31 16.38
CA ASP A 66 3.39 2.53 17.39
C ASP A 66 3.98 1.13 17.59
N ASN A 67 4.72 0.60 16.61
CA ASN A 67 5.27 -0.75 16.65
C ASN A 67 6.81 -0.77 16.80
N GLU A 68 7.45 0.35 17.16
CA GLU A 68 8.88 0.38 17.47
C GLU A 68 9.19 -0.05 18.92
N PRO A 69 10.29 -0.79 19.18
CA PRO A 69 11.23 -1.36 18.22
C PRO A 69 10.88 -2.82 17.86
N TYR A 70 10.79 -3.13 16.57
CA TYR A 70 10.94 -4.50 16.08
C TYR A 70 12.42 -4.92 16.19
N ASP A 71 12.65 -6.23 16.26
CA ASP A 71 13.99 -6.80 16.12
C ASP A 71 14.48 -6.57 14.67
N LEU A 72 15.22 -5.48 14.46
CA LEU A 72 15.81 -5.09 13.16
C LEU A 72 16.79 -6.14 12.61
N ASN A 73 17.07 -7.21 13.37
CA ASN A 73 17.89 -8.33 12.93
C ASN A 73 17.11 -9.35 12.09
N ASP A 74 15.78 -9.25 12.01
CA ASP A 74 14.99 -10.09 11.09
C ASP A 74 14.95 -9.45 9.69
N GLU A 75 15.75 -10.02 8.79
CA GLU A 75 15.84 -9.59 7.39
C GLU A 75 14.50 -9.72 6.65
N TYR A 76 13.69 -10.74 6.99
CA TYR A 76 12.39 -10.97 6.35
C TYR A 76 11.38 -9.89 6.77
N LEU A 77 11.32 -9.56 8.07
CA LEU A 77 10.44 -8.48 8.56
C LEU A 77 10.88 -7.11 8.02
N THR A 78 12.18 -6.88 7.90
CA THR A 78 12.73 -5.65 7.32
C THR A 78 12.37 -5.52 5.85
N TRP A 79 12.48 -6.61 5.08
CA TRP A 79 12.08 -6.67 3.68
C TRP A 79 10.58 -6.43 3.50
N LEU A 80 9.73 -7.10 4.30
CA LEU A 80 8.28 -6.88 4.27
C LEU A 80 7.90 -5.42 4.53
N ARG A 81 8.54 -4.77 5.50
CA ARG A 81 8.31 -3.35 5.79
C ARG A 81 8.69 -2.49 4.60
N SER A 82 9.86 -2.73 4.00
CA SER A 82 10.31 -1.96 2.83
C SER A 82 9.37 -2.10 1.63
N GLU A 83 8.80 -3.28 1.37
CA GLU A 83 7.80 -3.45 0.31
C GLU A 83 6.54 -2.59 0.55
N LEU A 84 6.05 -2.57 1.79
CA LEU A 84 4.89 -1.74 2.16
C LEU A 84 5.19 -0.25 1.98
N ASP A 85 6.36 0.20 2.43
CA ASP A 85 6.81 1.59 2.35
C ASP A 85 6.91 2.04 0.89
N ASN A 86 7.61 1.26 0.07
CA ASN A 86 7.78 1.55 -1.33
C ASN A 86 6.44 1.64 -2.05
N PHE A 87 5.49 0.76 -1.73
CA PHE A 87 4.17 0.77 -2.33
C PHE A 87 3.37 2.04 -2.00
N VAL A 88 3.30 2.40 -0.71
CA VAL A 88 2.54 3.58 -0.25
C VAL A 88 3.18 4.88 -0.70
N ILE A 89 4.52 5.00 -0.61
CA ILE A 89 5.27 6.18 -1.07
C ILE A 89 5.09 6.37 -2.57
N SER A 90 5.19 5.30 -3.37
CA SER A 90 5.02 5.40 -4.83
C SER A 90 3.60 5.85 -5.22
N CYS A 91 2.57 5.35 -4.52
CA CYS A 91 1.19 5.81 -4.69
C CYS A 91 1.03 7.29 -4.34
N PHE A 92 1.64 7.74 -3.24
CA PHE A 92 1.64 9.15 -2.84
C PHE A 92 2.36 10.04 -3.86
N ASP A 93 3.55 9.67 -4.31
CA ASP A 93 4.33 10.43 -5.29
C ASP A 93 3.56 10.61 -6.61
N ALA A 94 2.87 9.57 -7.06
CA ALA A 94 2.03 9.66 -8.25
C ALA A 94 0.79 10.53 -8.03
N ALA A 95 0.09 10.37 -6.89
CA ALA A 95 -1.04 11.21 -6.55
C ALA A 95 -0.64 12.68 -6.38
N GLN A 96 0.58 12.97 -5.91
CA GLN A 96 1.12 14.32 -5.80
C GLN A 96 1.40 14.94 -7.18
N LYS A 97 1.92 14.14 -8.12
CA LYS A 97 2.23 14.60 -9.49
C LYS A 97 0.98 14.75 -10.36
N GLU A 98 0.03 13.84 -10.21
CA GLU A 98 -1.07 13.67 -11.17
C GLU A 98 -2.45 13.93 -10.56
N GLY A 99 -2.55 14.09 -9.25
CA GLY A 99 -3.78 14.36 -8.49
C GLY A 99 -4.50 13.09 -8.01
N SER A 100 -4.24 11.94 -8.62
CA SER A 100 -4.72 10.63 -8.17
C SER A 100 -3.81 9.50 -8.63
N VAL A 101 -3.97 8.34 -8.00
CA VAL A 101 -3.37 7.06 -8.41
C VAL A 101 -4.47 6.00 -8.39
N ARG A 102 -4.48 5.13 -9.40
CA ARG A 102 -5.39 3.98 -9.43
C ARG A 102 -4.74 2.80 -8.74
N VAL A 103 -5.34 2.31 -7.66
CA VAL A 103 -4.88 1.10 -6.96
C VAL A 103 -5.75 -0.09 -7.35
N SER A 104 -5.14 -1.11 -7.93
CA SER A 104 -5.78 -2.38 -8.28
C SER A 104 -5.58 -3.43 -7.19
N PHE A 105 -6.69 -4.00 -6.73
CA PHE A 105 -6.75 -5.05 -5.71
C PHE A 105 -6.87 -6.43 -6.38
N ALA A 106 -5.82 -6.77 -7.15
CA ALA A 106 -5.63 -8.03 -7.86
C ALA A 106 -4.21 -8.58 -7.63
#